data_AF-A0A844ED35-F1
#
_entry.id   AF-A0A844ED35-F1
#
_cell.length_a   1.000
_cell.length_b   1.000
_cell.length_c   1.000
_cell.angle_alpha   90.00
_cell.angle_beta   90.00
_cell.angle_gamma   90.00
#
_symmetry.space_group_name_H-M   'P 1'
#
loop_
_entity.id
_entity.type
_entity.pdbx_description
1 polymer ?
#
loop_
_entity_poly.entity_id
_entity_poly.type
_entity_poly.pdbx_seq_one_letter_code
_entity_poly.pdbx_strand_id
1 'polypeptide(L)'
;MPGEQVQVEELLRAPKLSGDYGDVQTALNDWLGESAQLKYPMQGDLLSPFLLQDLDGDGRQDAAVLYTTAQSSNVCIAILQKDDADIWHVRQNVEGLADTVESVGLAQLQPGDATQLVVGYTAAQGDHYLAVYSYTDGVLSTILEQQYQQYLVEDITGGGNQDLILMSTLEDGGVQIELLTVDKEGSFQQVAVMGLSANRFAGCASVAAGVGADGRHYLVLDGWTGISGNNLASVLLRFDEDTQQMVPADQISTEKLYTASLRNVPSLVSQDLDGDGIVEIPTQPDEAGLLNMSQSRRMDFIVWMDYTSPHPEKSFGLLDEETNCYIELPMEWEGNLKLTDSEQYDGAVELRTVDEDQLVMTLRLVRTTSSLKGWTRLGIVASRQMQAKLAPDVEIRDKNYRLSKALYLLN
;
A
#
# COMPACT_ATOMS: atom_id res chain seq x y z
N MET A 1 5.54 -47.03 31.24
CA MET A 1 6.52 -45.99 30.90
C MET A 1 5.93 -44.67 31.39
N PRO A 2 6.23 -44.22 32.62
CA PRO A 2 5.65 -43.00 33.17
C PRO A 2 6.31 -41.78 32.53
N GLY A 3 5.49 -40.81 32.15
CA GLY A 3 5.86 -39.64 31.36
C GLY A 3 6.92 -38.76 31.99
N GLU A 4 7.79 -38.24 31.12
CA GLU A 4 8.61 -37.08 31.40
C GLU A 4 7.73 -35.94 31.91
N GLN A 5 7.93 -35.59 33.17
CA GLN A 5 7.45 -34.36 33.75
C GLN A 5 8.21 -33.22 33.08
N VAL A 6 7.63 -32.66 32.02
CA VAL A 6 7.96 -31.32 31.55
C VAL A 6 7.80 -30.41 32.77
N GLN A 7 8.92 -29.88 33.26
CA GLN A 7 8.91 -29.04 34.45
C GLN A 7 8.02 -27.83 34.17
N VAL A 8 7.17 -27.48 35.15
CA VAL A 8 6.18 -26.39 35.05
C VAL A 8 6.84 -25.04 34.69
N GLU A 9 8.15 -24.93 34.86
CA GLU A 9 8.98 -23.79 34.44
C GLU A 9 9.17 -23.69 32.91
N GLU A 10 9.12 -24.78 32.14
CA GLU A 10 9.14 -24.73 30.66
C GLU A 10 7.82 -24.23 30.06
N LEU A 11 6.70 -24.40 30.77
CA LEU A 11 5.37 -23.91 30.36
C LEU A 11 5.19 -22.39 30.57
N LEU A 12 6.12 -21.73 31.27
CA LEU A 12 6.15 -20.28 31.49
C LEU A 12 7.13 -19.56 30.55
N ARG A 13 7.89 -20.29 29.72
CA ARG A 13 8.70 -19.69 28.66
C ARG A 13 7.84 -19.40 27.44
N ALA A 14 8.11 -18.28 26.77
CA ALA A 14 7.55 -17.99 25.46
C ALA A 14 7.76 -19.21 24.53
N PRO A 15 6.77 -19.56 23.69
CA PRO A 15 6.88 -20.71 22.80
C PRO A 15 8.17 -20.64 21.98
N LYS A 16 8.97 -21.72 22.00
CA LYS A 16 10.17 -21.82 21.19
C LYS A 16 9.75 -21.81 19.72
N LEU A 17 10.39 -20.95 18.93
CA LEU A 17 10.26 -20.96 17.48
C LEU A 17 10.79 -22.31 16.97
N SER A 18 10.03 -22.96 16.08
CA SER A 18 10.41 -24.26 15.51
C SER A 18 11.18 -24.08 14.20
N GLY A 19 12.17 -24.93 13.95
CA GLY A 19 12.98 -24.92 12.71
C GLY A 19 14.09 -23.87 12.73
N ASP A 20 14.48 -23.37 11.55
CA ASP A 20 15.61 -22.44 11.36
C ASP A 20 15.53 -21.19 12.25
N TYR A 21 14.33 -20.67 12.53
CA TYR A 21 14.16 -19.50 13.42
C TYR A 21 14.62 -19.74 14.85
N GLY A 22 14.43 -20.95 15.37
CA GLY A 22 14.92 -21.32 16.70
C GLY A 22 16.45 -21.35 16.74
N ASP A 23 17.06 -21.93 15.72
CA ASP A 23 18.51 -22.07 15.60
C ASP A 23 19.19 -20.71 15.38
N VAL A 24 18.59 -19.86 14.53
CA VAL A 24 19.00 -18.45 14.33
C VAL A 24 18.93 -17.66 15.64
N GLN A 25 17.84 -17.79 16.40
CA GLN A 25 17.70 -17.10 17.68
C GLN A 25 18.73 -17.58 18.71
N THR A 26 18.99 -18.89 18.76
CA THR A 26 20.04 -19.45 19.62
C THR A 26 21.41 -18.91 19.24
N ALA A 27 21.77 -18.92 17.96
CA ALA A 27 23.03 -18.36 17.47
C ALA A 27 23.19 -16.87 17.82
N LEU A 28 22.12 -16.08 17.69
CA LEU A 28 22.12 -14.67 18.08
C LEU A 28 22.37 -14.49 19.59
N ASN A 29 21.64 -15.22 20.43
CA ASN A 29 21.78 -15.12 21.88
C ASN A 29 23.15 -15.58 22.37
N ASP A 30 23.70 -16.64 21.77
CA ASP A 30 25.04 -17.14 22.09
C ASP A 30 26.12 -16.11 21.72
N TRP A 31 25.96 -15.44 20.58
CA TRP A 31 26.86 -14.36 20.14
C TRP A 31 26.75 -13.12 21.05
N LEU A 32 25.55 -12.72 21.45
CA LEU A 32 25.33 -11.59 22.36
C LEU A 32 25.80 -11.88 23.80
N GLY A 33 25.77 -13.15 24.23
CA GLY A 33 25.95 -13.54 25.62
C GLY A 33 24.75 -13.18 26.53
N GLU A 34 23.66 -12.72 25.94
CA GLU A 34 22.39 -12.40 26.60
C GLU A 34 21.20 -12.74 25.70
N SER A 35 19.99 -12.71 26.25
CA SER A 35 18.78 -12.90 25.46
C SER A 35 18.38 -11.62 24.75
N ALA A 36 18.38 -11.67 23.41
CA ALA A 36 17.89 -10.59 22.57
C ALA A 36 16.38 -10.35 22.76
N GLN A 37 15.96 -9.09 22.73
CA GLN A 37 14.55 -8.72 22.64
C GLN A 37 14.15 -8.54 21.18
N LEU A 38 13.41 -9.50 20.63
CA LEU A 38 13.02 -9.48 19.22
C LEU A 38 12.02 -8.35 18.92
N LYS A 39 12.17 -7.71 17.77
CA LYS A 39 11.35 -6.56 17.34
C LYS A 39 10.55 -6.91 16.10
N TYR A 40 9.23 -6.80 16.23
CA TYR A 40 8.28 -7.15 15.17
C TYR A 40 7.92 -5.89 14.40
N PRO A 41 8.06 -5.88 13.06
CA PRO A 41 7.56 -4.78 12.24
C PRO A 41 6.07 -4.55 12.48
N MET A 42 5.67 -3.28 12.47
CA MET A 42 4.27 -2.89 12.73
C MET A 42 3.37 -3.09 11.52
N GLN A 43 3.92 -2.97 10.31
CA GLN A 43 3.21 -3.04 9.04
C GLN A 43 4.11 -3.55 7.90
N GLY A 44 3.51 -3.71 6.71
CA GLY A 44 4.14 -4.30 5.53
C GLY A 44 3.96 -5.81 5.44
N ASP A 45 4.59 -6.42 4.44
CA ASP A 45 4.43 -7.85 4.16
C ASP A 45 5.24 -8.74 5.11
N LEU A 46 6.37 -8.24 5.60
CA LEU A 46 7.27 -8.97 6.50
C LEU A 46 7.04 -8.54 7.96
N LEU A 47 6.17 -9.28 8.65
CA LEU A 47 5.81 -9.01 10.07
C LEU A 47 6.60 -9.84 11.08
N SER A 48 7.55 -10.65 10.61
CA SER A 48 8.42 -11.47 11.46
C SER A 48 9.69 -10.70 11.84
N PRO A 49 10.23 -10.88 13.06
CA PRO A 49 11.53 -10.33 13.45
C PRO A 49 12.70 -11.07 12.79
N PHE A 50 12.42 -12.20 12.15
CA PHE A 50 13.36 -12.98 11.36
C PHE A 50 12.99 -12.91 9.89
N LEU A 51 14.01 -12.73 9.06
CA LEU A 51 13.94 -12.77 7.63
C LEU A 51 14.97 -13.79 7.12
N LEU A 52 14.53 -14.72 6.26
CA LEU A 52 15.40 -15.68 5.59
C LEU A 52 15.37 -15.42 4.09
N GLN A 53 16.48 -14.95 3.55
CA GLN A 53 16.62 -14.55 2.15
C GLN A 53 18.09 -14.65 1.75
N ASP A 54 18.38 -14.90 0.48
CA ASP A 54 19.72 -14.72 -0.07
C ASP A 54 20.02 -13.21 -0.17
N LEU A 55 20.78 -12.68 0.79
CA LEU A 55 21.04 -11.25 0.90
C LEU A 55 22.30 -10.85 0.14
N ASP A 56 23.32 -11.72 0.10
CA ASP A 56 24.56 -11.47 -0.62
C ASP A 56 24.60 -11.98 -2.07
N GLY A 57 23.57 -12.71 -2.50
CA GLY A 57 23.42 -13.21 -3.87
C GLY A 57 24.27 -14.43 -4.17
N ASP A 58 24.76 -15.16 -3.16
CA ASP A 58 25.59 -16.36 -3.35
C ASP A 58 24.78 -17.65 -3.64
N GLY A 59 23.45 -17.56 -3.60
CA GLY A 59 22.52 -18.67 -3.79
C GLY A 59 22.20 -19.46 -2.51
N ARG A 60 22.74 -19.08 -1.35
CA ARG A 60 22.43 -19.66 -0.03
C ARG A 60 21.54 -18.71 0.75
N GLN A 61 20.80 -19.25 1.70
CA GLN A 61 19.96 -18.42 2.57
C GLN A 61 20.79 -17.80 3.68
N ASP A 62 20.67 -16.48 3.81
CA ASP A 62 21.09 -15.71 4.98
C ASP A 62 19.89 -15.48 5.91
N ALA A 63 20.18 -15.04 7.13
CA ALA A 63 19.18 -14.58 8.07
C ALA A 63 19.45 -13.13 8.49
N ALA A 64 18.41 -12.30 8.52
CA ALA A 64 18.42 -11.02 9.19
C ALA A 64 17.49 -11.07 10.41
N VAL A 65 17.96 -10.58 11.57
CA VAL A 65 17.19 -10.59 12.82
C VAL A 65 17.11 -9.19 13.40
N LEU A 66 15.89 -8.74 13.69
CA LEU A 66 15.58 -7.46 14.31
C LEU A 66 15.51 -7.61 15.83
N TYR A 67 16.34 -6.88 16.56
CA TYR A 67 16.41 -7.02 18.01
C TYR A 67 16.86 -5.76 18.74
N THR A 68 16.56 -5.67 20.04
CA THR A 68 17.19 -4.74 20.97
C THR A 68 17.93 -5.51 22.07
N THR A 69 18.87 -4.83 22.71
CA THR A 69 19.62 -5.33 23.87
C THR A 69 19.28 -4.51 25.10
N ALA A 70 19.81 -4.89 26.27
CA ALA A 70 19.68 -4.04 27.45
C ALA A 70 20.48 -2.71 27.33
N GLN A 71 21.41 -2.62 26.37
CA GLN A 71 22.37 -1.52 26.23
C GLN A 71 22.00 -0.53 25.13
N SER A 72 21.25 -0.96 24.11
CA SER A 72 20.74 -0.10 23.04
C SER A 72 19.21 -0.15 23.00
N SER A 73 18.61 1.04 22.98
CA SER A 73 17.19 1.21 22.74
C SER A 73 16.82 1.10 21.26
N ASN A 74 17.77 1.39 20.35
CA ASN A 74 17.54 1.34 18.92
C ASN A 74 17.49 -0.12 18.44
N VAL A 75 16.63 -0.39 17.47
CA VAL A 75 16.53 -1.73 16.89
C VAL A 75 17.77 -2.00 16.05
N CYS A 76 18.53 -3.01 16.46
CA CYS A 76 19.65 -3.56 15.74
C CYS A 76 19.20 -4.62 14.73
N ILE A 77 19.99 -4.78 13.68
CA ILE A 77 19.88 -5.88 12.73
C ILE A 77 21.15 -6.73 12.83
N ALA A 78 21.01 -8.03 13.02
CA ALA A 78 22.10 -8.99 12.91
C ALA A 78 21.93 -9.80 11.62
N ILE A 79 23.02 -9.95 10.86
CA ILE A 79 23.09 -10.82 9.70
C ILE A 79 23.80 -12.11 10.10
N LEU A 80 23.17 -13.24 9.82
CA LEU A 80 23.70 -14.58 10.07
C LEU A 80 23.81 -15.36 8.78
N GLN A 81 24.83 -16.19 8.69
CA GLN A 81 25.02 -17.13 7.60
C GLN A 81 25.31 -18.52 8.14
N LYS A 82 24.95 -19.55 7.36
CA LYS A 82 25.33 -20.92 7.63
C LYS A 82 26.79 -21.17 7.27
N ASP A 83 27.52 -21.86 8.13
CA ASP A 83 28.83 -22.40 7.78
C ASP A 83 28.70 -23.71 6.96
N ASP A 84 29.84 -24.32 6.61
CA ASP A 84 29.87 -25.59 5.87
C ASP A 84 29.23 -26.77 6.62
N ALA A 85 28.97 -26.63 7.93
CA ALA A 85 28.29 -27.62 8.75
C ALA A 85 26.79 -27.32 8.92
N ASP A 86 26.25 -26.36 8.16
CA ASP A 86 24.85 -25.91 8.20
C ASP A 86 24.46 -25.24 9.54
N ILE A 87 25.43 -24.67 10.26
CA ILE A 87 25.22 -24.00 11.54
C ILE A 87 25.22 -22.48 11.33
N TRP A 88 24.22 -21.80 11.89
CA TRP A 88 24.09 -20.34 11.84
C TRP A 88 25.17 -19.64 12.69
N HIS A 89 25.81 -18.63 12.11
CA HIS A 89 26.74 -17.73 12.81
C HIS A 89 26.44 -16.28 12.47
N VAL A 90 26.41 -15.41 13.50
CA VAL A 90 26.38 -13.96 13.28
C VAL A 90 27.66 -13.52 12.57
N ARG A 91 27.51 -12.85 11.43
CA ARG A 91 28.61 -12.32 10.61
C ARG A 91 28.82 -10.84 10.83
N GLN A 92 27.73 -10.09 10.83
CA GLN A 92 27.72 -8.64 10.95
C GLN A 92 26.49 -8.20 11.73
N ASN A 93 26.55 -7.00 12.29
CA ASN A 93 25.40 -6.33 12.86
C ASN A 93 25.48 -4.82 12.63
N VAL A 94 24.33 -4.17 12.67
CA VAL A 94 24.20 -2.72 12.58
C VAL A 94 23.14 -2.25 13.57
N GLU A 95 23.37 -1.09 14.18
CA GLU A 95 22.35 -0.40 14.98
C GLU A 95 21.50 0.47 14.06
N GLY A 96 20.18 0.29 14.10
CA GLY A 96 19.24 1.06 13.28
C GLY A 96 18.97 2.46 13.80
N LEU A 97 18.00 3.12 13.16
CA LEU A 97 17.77 4.56 13.35
C LEU A 97 16.86 4.90 14.54
N ALA A 98 15.97 3.99 14.97
CA ALA A 98 15.05 4.23 16.09
C ALA A 98 14.73 2.96 16.89
N ASP A 99 13.92 3.12 17.94
CA ASP A 99 13.54 2.06 18.91
C ASP A 99 12.40 1.13 18.45
N THR A 100 11.75 1.51 17.35
CA THR A 100 10.62 0.82 16.74
C THR A 100 10.88 0.61 15.26
N VAL A 101 10.65 -0.62 14.79
CA VAL A 101 10.63 -0.93 13.36
C VAL A 101 9.19 -0.85 12.88
N GLU A 102 8.97 0.06 11.96
CA GLU A 102 7.67 0.27 11.33
C GLU A 102 7.42 -0.78 10.26
N SER A 103 8.36 -0.93 9.32
CA SER A 103 8.23 -1.84 8.18
C SER A 103 9.58 -2.43 7.80
N VAL A 104 9.54 -3.62 7.20
CA VAL A 104 10.70 -4.25 6.56
C VAL A 104 10.27 -4.72 5.19
N GLY A 105 11.04 -4.34 4.18
CA GLY A 105 10.91 -4.78 2.80
C GLY A 105 12.22 -5.34 2.27
N LEU A 106 12.10 -6.12 1.20
CA LEU A 106 13.21 -6.56 0.37
C LEU A 106 13.18 -5.77 -0.93
N ALA A 107 14.35 -5.40 -1.44
CA ALA A 107 14.45 -4.71 -2.72
C ALA A 107 15.70 -5.12 -3.50
N GLN A 108 15.60 -5.17 -4.82
CA GLN A 108 16.73 -5.33 -5.73
C GLN A 108 17.10 -3.96 -6.33
N LEU A 109 17.70 -3.10 -5.51
CA LEU A 109 18.05 -1.71 -5.85
C LEU A 109 19.41 -1.58 -6.54
N GLN A 110 20.28 -2.57 -6.41
CA GLN A 110 21.62 -2.59 -7.00
C GLN A 110 21.72 -3.71 -8.04
N PRO A 111 22.55 -3.57 -9.09
CA PRO A 111 22.75 -4.64 -10.05
C PRO A 111 23.32 -5.91 -9.39
N GLY A 112 22.85 -7.06 -9.85
CA GLY A 112 23.29 -8.37 -9.37
C GLY A 112 22.17 -9.13 -8.67
N ASP A 113 22.54 -10.19 -7.95
CA ASP A 113 21.58 -11.09 -7.29
C ASP A 113 21.41 -10.77 -5.79
N ALA A 114 22.22 -9.84 -5.25
CA ALA A 114 22.16 -9.43 -3.86
C ALA A 114 20.87 -8.65 -3.56
N THR A 115 20.19 -9.01 -2.47
CA THR A 115 18.93 -8.39 -2.06
C THR A 115 19.17 -7.40 -0.92
N GLN A 116 18.72 -6.16 -1.07
CA GLN A 116 18.84 -5.13 -0.04
C GLN A 116 17.66 -5.17 0.94
N LEU A 117 17.93 -4.83 2.19
CA LEU A 117 16.91 -4.63 3.23
C LEU A 117 16.48 -3.17 3.25
N VAL A 118 15.20 -2.91 3.07
CA VAL A 118 14.60 -1.58 3.20
C VAL A 118 13.83 -1.54 4.52
N VAL A 119 14.29 -0.75 5.48
CA VAL A 119 13.75 -0.77 6.85
C VAL A 119 13.25 0.61 7.24
N GLY A 120 11.94 0.69 7.51
CA GLY A 120 11.29 1.85 8.10
C GLY A 120 11.36 1.80 9.62
N TYR A 121 11.80 2.89 10.23
CA TYR A 121 11.91 3.09 11.67
C TYR A 121 11.00 4.23 12.11
N THR A 122 10.40 4.09 13.29
CA THR A 122 9.65 5.18 13.93
C THR A 122 10.31 5.52 15.26
N ALA A 123 10.65 6.79 15.46
CA ALA A 123 11.11 7.29 16.74
C ALA A 123 9.94 7.55 17.68
N ALA A 124 10.18 7.55 18.99
CA ALA A 124 9.16 7.80 20.01
C ALA A 124 8.41 9.14 19.85
N GLN A 125 8.99 10.12 19.12
CA GLN A 125 8.36 11.41 18.83
C GLN A 125 7.45 11.39 17.59
N GLY A 126 7.39 10.27 16.86
CA GLY A 126 6.63 10.10 15.62
C GLY A 126 7.42 10.43 14.36
N ASP A 127 8.73 10.71 14.46
CA ASP A 127 9.57 10.88 13.27
C ASP A 127 9.83 9.53 12.60
N HIS A 128 9.75 9.50 11.28
CA HIS A 128 9.92 8.29 10.47
C HIS A 128 11.22 8.36 9.68
N TYR A 129 12.03 7.31 9.76
CA TYR A 129 13.32 7.20 9.08
C TYR A 129 13.39 5.92 8.26
N LEU A 130 13.94 5.99 7.05
CA LEU A 130 14.20 4.84 6.21
C LEU A 130 15.69 4.60 6.15
N ALA A 131 16.09 3.34 6.34
CA ALA A 131 17.44 2.89 6.04
C ALA A 131 17.42 1.78 4.99
N VAL A 132 18.42 1.79 4.11
CA VAL A 132 18.64 0.69 3.17
C VAL A 132 19.99 0.05 3.48
N TYR A 133 19.96 -1.25 3.73
CA TYR A 133 21.15 -2.05 4.02
C TYR A 133 21.47 -2.99 2.87
N SER A 134 22.74 -3.00 2.47
CA SER A 134 23.29 -3.96 1.51
C SER A 134 24.30 -4.86 2.22
N TYR A 135 24.19 -6.16 2.00
CA TYR A 135 25.11 -7.15 2.54
C TYR A 135 25.80 -7.84 1.37
N THR A 136 27.08 -7.53 1.15
CA THR A 136 27.83 -8.06 0.01
C THR A 136 29.27 -8.33 0.44
N ASP A 137 29.87 -9.41 -0.05
CA ASP A 137 31.25 -9.78 0.29
C ASP A 137 31.53 -9.86 1.81
N GLY A 138 30.52 -10.29 2.58
CA GLY A 138 30.60 -10.40 4.03
C GLY A 138 30.57 -9.07 4.80
N VAL A 139 30.31 -7.95 4.11
CA VAL A 139 30.24 -6.60 4.70
C VAL A 139 28.81 -6.09 4.63
N LEU A 140 28.26 -5.76 5.80
CA LEU A 140 26.99 -5.05 5.92
C LEU A 140 27.24 -3.55 5.85
N SER A 141 26.63 -2.88 4.88
CA SER A 141 26.78 -1.45 4.64
C SER A 141 25.42 -0.76 4.61
N THR A 142 25.31 0.41 5.24
CA THR A 142 24.13 1.25 5.06
C THR A 142 24.33 2.14 3.83
N ILE A 143 23.50 1.95 2.81
CA ILE A 143 23.60 2.69 1.53
C ILE A 143 22.67 3.89 1.46
N LEU A 144 21.69 3.98 2.38
CA LEU A 144 20.78 5.11 2.53
C LEU A 144 20.32 5.22 3.99
N GLU A 145 20.28 6.44 4.52
CA GLU A 145 19.62 6.79 5.78
C GLU A 145 18.97 8.17 5.62
N GLN A 146 17.65 8.24 5.72
CA GLN A 146 16.93 9.52 5.52
C GLN A 146 15.57 9.53 6.23
N GLN A 147 15.10 10.73 6.58
CA GLN A 147 13.72 10.92 7.02
C GLN A 147 12.75 10.75 5.83
N TYR A 148 11.60 10.14 6.07
CA TYR A 148 10.58 9.95 5.04
C TYR A 148 9.17 10.16 5.61
N GLN A 149 8.19 10.35 4.73
CA GLN A 149 6.75 10.25 5.06
C GLN A 149 6.12 9.03 4.41
N GLN A 150 6.55 8.73 3.18
CA GLN A 150 6.09 7.60 2.39
C GLN A 150 7.26 7.15 1.51
N TYR A 151 7.30 5.85 1.20
CA TYR A 151 8.23 5.31 0.22
C TYR A 151 7.55 4.25 -0.64
N LEU A 152 8.12 4.00 -1.81
CA LEU A 152 7.70 2.92 -2.70
C LEU A 152 8.94 2.29 -3.32
N VAL A 153 8.95 0.96 -3.42
CA VAL A 153 9.95 0.19 -4.16
C VAL A 153 9.28 -0.40 -5.40
N GLU A 154 9.70 0.02 -6.59
CA GLU A 154 9.13 -0.44 -7.86
C GLU A 154 10.13 -0.25 -9.02
N ASP A 155 10.08 -1.06 -10.07
CA ASP A 155 10.82 -0.80 -11.32
C ASP A 155 10.12 0.28 -12.14
N ILE A 156 10.32 1.55 -11.76
CA ILE A 156 9.74 2.72 -12.47
C ILE A 156 10.58 3.10 -13.68
N THR A 157 11.85 2.69 -13.74
CA THR A 157 12.73 2.96 -14.87
C THR A 157 12.60 1.95 -16.01
N GLY A 158 11.98 0.79 -15.76
CA GLY A 158 11.90 -0.33 -16.70
C GLY A 158 13.25 -1.03 -16.92
N GLY A 159 14.21 -0.80 -16.01
CA GLY A 159 15.59 -1.25 -16.10
C GLY A 159 15.81 -2.67 -15.59
N GLY A 160 14.80 -3.30 -14.98
CA GLY A 160 14.85 -4.63 -14.38
C GLY A 160 15.39 -4.66 -12.95
N ASN A 161 16.05 -3.60 -12.48
CA ASN A 161 16.28 -3.37 -11.06
C ASN A 161 15.11 -2.56 -10.50
N GLN A 162 14.80 -2.74 -9.23
CA GLN A 162 13.81 -1.90 -8.56
C GLN A 162 14.42 -0.54 -8.23
N ASP A 163 13.56 0.46 -8.17
CA ASP A 163 13.87 1.81 -7.79
C ASP A 163 13.19 2.13 -6.45
N LEU A 164 13.80 3.01 -5.66
CA LEU A 164 13.23 3.48 -4.40
C LEU A 164 12.78 4.94 -4.56
N ILE A 165 11.48 5.16 -4.45
CA ILE A 165 10.87 6.49 -4.41
C ILE A 165 10.72 6.89 -2.95
N LEU A 166 11.27 8.03 -2.58
CA LEU A 166 11.11 8.64 -1.26
C LEU A 166 10.35 9.94 -1.35
N MET A 167 9.50 10.17 -0.33
CA MET A 167 8.78 11.42 -0.20
C MET A 167 8.95 11.99 1.19
N SER A 168 9.20 13.29 1.26
CA SER A 168 9.37 14.04 2.50
C SER A 168 8.71 15.41 2.40
N THR A 169 8.39 16.00 3.55
CA THR A 169 7.99 17.41 3.62
C THR A 169 9.20 18.25 3.99
N LEU A 170 9.46 19.26 3.16
CA LEU A 170 10.47 20.29 3.38
C LEU A 170 10.07 21.21 4.54
N GLU A 171 11.05 21.90 5.13
CA GLU A 171 10.82 22.83 6.24
C GLU A 171 9.84 23.96 5.90
N ASP A 172 9.71 24.33 4.63
CA ASP A 172 8.78 25.35 4.14
C ASP A 172 7.36 24.80 3.88
N GLY A 173 7.13 23.52 4.16
CA GLY A 173 5.86 22.81 3.93
C GLY A 173 5.72 22.26 2.51
N GLY A 174 6.71 22.44 1.63
CA GLY A 174 6.72 21.83 0.31
C GLY A 174 6.89 20.31 0.37
N VAL A 175 6.37 19.59 -0.62
CA VAL A 175 6.63 18.15 -0.76
C VAL A 175 7.85 17.97 -1.66
N GLN A 176 8.83 17.19 -1.22
CA GLN A 176 9.97 16.75 -2.00
C GLN A 176 9.82 15.27 -2.33
N ILE A 177 10.15 14.92 -3.57
CA ILE A 177 10.23 13.54 -4.03
C ILE A 177 11.64 13.28 -4.53
N GLU A 178 12.16 12.11 -4.18
CA GLU A 178 13.46 11.65 -4.60
C GLU A 178 13.32 10.26 -5.19
N LEU A 179 13.94 10.04 -6.34
CA LEU A 179 14.06 8.74 -7.00
C LEU A 179 15.48 8.24 -6.80
N LEU A 180 15.62 7.10 -6.14
CA LEU A 180 16.87 6.39 -5.99
C LEU A 180 16.85 5.20 -6.94
N THR A 181 17.74 5.23 -7.92
CA THR A 181 17.73 4.31 -9.06
C THR A 181 19.16 4.00 -9.48
N VAL A 182 19.32 3.02 -10.36
CA VAL A 182 20.59 2.72 -11.01
C VAL A 182 20.60 3.41 -12.37
N ASP A 183 21.63 4.22 -12.64
CA ASP A 183 21.80 4.82 -13.95
C ASP A 183 22.16 3.80 -15.04
N LYS A 184 22.17 4.24 -16.31
CA LYS A 184 22.55 3.40 -17.46
C LYS A 184 23.97 2.82 -17.36
N GLU A 185 24.82 3.37 -16.50
CA GLU A 185 26.20 2.95 -16.27
C GLU A 185 26.33 1.97 -15.09
N GLY A 186 25.22 1.65 -14.41
CA GLY A 186 25.18 0.76 -13.26
C GLY A 186 25.45 1.44 -11.92
N SER A 187 25.54 2.77 -11.88
CA SER A 187 25.81 3.53 -10.66
C SER A 187 24.52 3.92 -9.96
N PHE A 188 24.48 3.69 -8.65
CA PHE A 188 23.37 4.15 -7.81
C PHE A 188 23.34 5.68 -7.76
N GLN A 189 22.20 6.26 -8.11
CA GLN A 189 22.00 7.70 -8.19
C GLN A 189 20.72 8.13 -7.45
N GLN A 190 20.74 9.33 -6.91
CA GLN A 190 19.60 9.98 -6.27
C GLN A 190 19.21 11.20 -7.12
N VAL A 191 18.01 11.16 -7.68
CA VAL A 191 17.47 12.18 -8.56
C VAL A 191 16.29 12.86 -7.87
N ALA A 192 16.42 14.17 -7.63
CA ALA A 192 15.30 14.96 -7.15
C ALA A 192 14.24 15.09 -8.24
N VAL A 193 12.99 14.79 -7.90
CA VAL A 193 11.86 14.91 -8.80
C VAL A 193 11.30 16.32 -8.69
N MET A 194 11.49 17.10 -9.76
CA MET A 194 11.04 18.48 -9.86
C MET A 194 9.65 18.54 -10.50
N GLY A 195 8.79 19.45 -10.06
CA GLY A 195 7.51 19.72 -10.74
C GLY A 195 6.25 19.39 -9.93
N LEU A 196 6.39 18.97 -8.67
CA LEU A 196 5.31 19.13 -7.73
C LEU A 196 5.03 20.62 -7.57
N SER A 197 3.76 21.00 -7.70
CA SER A 197 3.32 22.32 -7.27
C SER A 197 3.40 22.37 -5.74
N ALA A 198 4.60 22.52 -5.19
CA ALA A 198 4.91 22.45 -3.76
C ALA A 198 4.03 23.37 -2.91
N ASN A 199 3.44 24.40 -3.53
CA ASN A 199 2.55 25.36 -2.87
C ASN A 199 1.08 24.91 -2.79
N ARG A 200 0.69 23.77 -3.38
CA ARG A 200 -0.71 23.29 -3.41
C ARG A 200 -0.99 22.12 -2.48
N PHE A 201 0.05 21.39 -2.08
CA PHE A 201 -0.06 20.22 -1.22
C PHE A 201 0.49 20.52 0.16
N ALA A 202 -0.17 20.00 1.19
CA ALA A 202 0.26 20.10 2.58
C ALA A 202 1.06 18.87 3.05
N GLY A 203 1.15 17.83 2.20
CA GLY A 203 1.84 16.57 2.45
C GLY A 203 1.48 15.53 1.38
N CYS A 204 2.00 14.30 1.50
CA CYS A 204 1.67 13.19 0.59
C CYS A 204 0.98 11.98 1.24
N ALA A 205 -0.23 11.68 0.78
CA ALA A 205 -1.15 10.65 1.29
C ALA A 205 -0.83 9.25 0.81
N SER A 206 -0.49 9.13 -0.46
CA SER A 206 -0.18 7.85 -1.08
C SER A 206 0.71 8.08 -2.28
N VAL A 207 1.50 7.06 -2.57
CA VAL A 207 2.23 6.91 -3.82
C VAL A 207 1.93 5.52 -4.37
N ALA A 208 1.67 5.47 -5.67
CA ALA A 208 1.49 4.24 -6.40
C ALA A 208 2.22 4.36 -7.74
N ALA A 209 2.81 3.27 -8.19
CA ALA A 209 3.44 3.18 -9.50
C ALA A 209 2.76 2.08 -10.32
N GLY A 210 2.81 2.24 -11.64
CA GLY A 210 2.23 1.28 -12.56
C GLY A 210 2.61 1.56 -14.00
N VAL A 211 2.23 0.64 -14.87
CA VAL A 211 2.41 0.79 -16.32
C VAL A 211 1.15 1.46 -16.86
N GLY A 212 1.30 2.51 -17.66
CA GLY A 212 0.18 3.18 -18.32
C GLY A 212 -0.33 2.41 -19.54
N ALA A 213 -1.50 2.80 -20.04
CA ALA A 213 -2.10 2.26 -21.26
C ALA A 213 -1.21 2.42 -22.51
N ASP A 214 -0.24 3.35 -22.49
CA ASP A 214 0.76 3.55 -23.54
C ASP A 214 2.02 2.68 -23.37
N GLY A 215 2.07 1.85 -22.32
CA GLY A 215 3.17 0.94 -21.99
C GLY A 215 4.34 1.60 -21.25
N ARG A 216 4.22 2.88 -20.85
CA ARG A 216 5.27 3.58 -20.11
C ARG A 216 5.04 3.51 -18.61
N HIS A 217 6.07 3.82 -17.83
CA HIS A 217 6.01 3.76 -16.37
C HIS A 217 5.56 5.10 -15.78
N TYR A 218 4.59 5.04 -14.87
CA TYR A 218 3.96 6.18 -14.23
C TYR A 218 4.00 6.10 -12.71
N LEU A 219 4.06 7.27 -12.10
CA LEU A 219 3.94 7.47 -10.66
C LEU A 219 2.72 8.36 -10.41
N VAL A 220 1.79 7.87 -9.60
CA VAL A 220 0.65 8.63 -9.10
C VAL A 220 0.90 9.01 -7.67
N LEU A 221 0.70 10.28 -7.38
CA LEU A 221 0.92 10.87 -6.07
C LEU A 221 -0.36 11.52 -5.61
N ASP A 222 -0.89 11.07 -4.49
CA ASP A 222 -2.00 11.73 -3.84
C ASP A 222 -1.46 12.63 -2.75
N GLY A 223 -1.77 13.91 -2.83
CA GLY A 223 -1.39 14.88 -1.81
C GLY A 223 -2.60 15.44 -1.09
N TRP A 224 -2.47 15.67 0.22
CA TRP A 224 -3.49 16.41 0.94
C TRP A 224 -3.48 17.87 0.50
N THR A 225 -4.67 18.43 0.29
CA THR A 225 -4.86 19.80 -0.16
C THR A 225 -5.67 20.61 0.84
N GLY A 226 -5.48 21.93 0.78
CA GLY A 226 -6.14 22.87 1.69
C GLY A 226 -5.54 22.86 3.10
N ILE A 227 -5.97 23.83 3.91
CA ILE A 227 -5.44 24.04 5.28
C ILE A 227 -5.88 22.92 6.23
N SER A 228 -7.04 22.31 5.99
CA SER A 228 -7.56 21.24 6.84
C SER A 228 -6.99 19.85 6.55
N GLY A 229 -6.30 19.66 5.41
CA GLY A 229 -5.74 18.36 5.03
C GLY A 229 -6.78 17.24 4.82
N ASN A 230 -8.04 17.59 4.57
CA ASN A 230 -9.12 16.60 4.42
C ASN A 230 -9.45 16.25 2.96
N ASN A 231 -8.87 16.98 2.02
CA ASN A 231 -9.09 16.76 0.60
C ASN A 231 -7.84 16.15 -0.02
N LEU A 232 -8.01 15.33 -1.04
CA LEU A 232 -6.93 14.81 -1.86
C LEU A 232 -7.00 15.45 -3.25
N ALA A 233 -5.84 15.61 -3.87
CA ALA A 233 -5.71 15.78 -5.30
C ALA A 233 -4.45 15.04 -5.76
N SER A 234 -4.38 14.74 -7.06
CA SER A 234 -3.37 13.84 -7.59
C SER A 234 -2.40 14.55 -8.53
N VAL A 235 -1.17 14.04 -8.58
CA VAL A 235 -0.16 14.34 -9.59
C VAL A 235 0.19 13.05 -10.31
N LEU A 236 0.26 13.11 -11.64
CA LEU A 236 0.67 12.00 -12.49
C LEU A 236 2.00 12.36 -13.16
N LEU A 237 3.03 11.58 -12.85
CA LEU A 237 4.36 11.69 -13.44
C LEU A 237 4.66 10.46 -14.27
N ARG A 238 5.50 10.63 -15.28
CA ARG A 238 6.00 9.59 -16.18
C ARG A 238 7.52 9.59 -16.09
N PHE A 239 8.13 8.41 -16.11
CA PHE A 239 9.57 8.33 -16.27
C PHE A 239 9.97 8.66 -17.72
N ASP A 240 10.87 9.63 -17.90
CA ASP A 240 11.41 9.99 -19.20
C ASP A 240 12.77 9.30 -19.41
N GLU A 241 12.81 8.29 -20.27
CA GLU A 241 14.00 7.46 -20.50
C GLU A 241 15.21 8.23 -21.06
N ASP A 242 14.96 9.31 -21.80
CA ASP A 242 16.00 10.14 -22.43
C ASP A 242 16.71 10.99 -21.39
N THR A 243 15.95 11.66 -20.52
CA THR A 243 16.47 12.55 -19.47
C THR A 243 16.78 11.82 -18.16
N GLN A 244 16.29 10.59 -17.97
CA GLN A 244 16.37 9.83 -16.72
C GLN A 244 15.73 10.59 -15.55
N GLN A 245 14.61 11.26 -15.80
CA GLN A 245 13.89 12.07 -14.81
C GLN A 245 12.39 11.77 -14.84
N MET A 246 11.75 11.96 -13.69
CA MET A 246 10.29 12.00 -13.63
C MET A 246 9.79 13.35 -14.15
N VAL A 247 8.88 13.30 -15.13
CA VAL A 247 8.27 14.48 -15.75
C VAL A 247 6.74 14.38 -15.69
N PRO A 248 5.98 15.50 -15.76
CA PRO A 248 4.53 15.43 -15.84
C PRO A 248 4.05 14.58 -17.02
N ALA A 249 2.94 13.86 -16.85
CA ALA A 249 2.33 13.11 -17.94
C ALA A 249 1.86 14.01 -19.10
N ASP A 250 2.00 13.52 -20.33
CA ASP A 250 1.66 14.28 -21.54
C ASP A 250 0.14 14.40 -21.78
N GLN A 251 -0.61 13.38 -21.37
CA GLN A 251 -2.03 13.21 -21.69
C GLN A 251 -2.93 14.22 -20.96
N ILE A 252 -2.53 14.65 -19.76
CA ILE A 252 -3.25 15.62 -18.95
C ILE A 252 -2.28 16.58 -18.27
N SER A 253 -2.55 17.88 -18.35
CA SER A 253 -1.73 18.85 -17.64
C SER A 253 -1.93 18.73 -16.13
N THR A 254 -0.87 18.99 -15.35
CA THR A 254 -0.91 18.95 -13.88
C THR A 254 -2.06 19.78 -13.28
N GLU A 255 -2.36 20.94 -13.85
CA GLU A 255 -3.47 21.79 -13.37
C GLU A 255 -4.85 21.18 -13.63
N LYS A 256 -5.05 20.56 -14.80
CA LYS A 256 -6.32 19.90 -15.11
C LYS A 256 -6.53 18.68 -14.23
N LEU A 257 -5.47 17.86 -14.06
CA LEU A 257 -5.52 16.68 -13.20
C LEU A 257 -5.79 17.07 -11.75
N TYR A 258 -5.11 18.09 -11.23
CA TYR A 258 -5.33 18.58 -9.87
C TYR A 258 -6.80 18.91 -9.61
N THR A 259 -7.44 19.63 -10.53
CA THR A 259 -8.86 20.00 -10.40
C THR A 259 -9.78 18.78 -10.56
N ALA A 260 -9.52 17.92 -11.54
CA ALA A 260 -10.37 16.76 -11.83
C ALA A 260 -10.30 15.66 -10.75
N SER A 261 -9.15 15.54 -10.08
CA SER A 261 -8.92 14.55 -9.01
C SER A 261 -9.20 15.09 -7.60
N LEU A 262 -9.64 16.36 -7.50
CA LEU A 262 -9.96 16.97 -6.21
C LEU A 262 -11.15 16.24 -5.59
N ARG A 263 -10.94 15.65 -4.41
CA ARG A 263 -11.96 14.85 -3.71
C ARG A 263 -11.88 15.04 -2.20
N ASN A 264 -13.03 14.92 -1.53
CA ASN A 264 -13.18 15.18 -0.10
C ASN A 264 -13.25 13.90 0.76
N VAL A 265 -12.65 12.81 0.28
CA VAL A 265 -12.55 11.54 0.99
C VAL A 265 -11.06 11.20 1.19
N PRO A 266 -10.50 11.45 2.39
CA PRO A 266 -9.06 11.37 2.62
C PRO A 266 -8.48 9.95 2.58
N SER A 267 -9.32 8.91 2.66
CA SER A 267 -8.90 7.51 2.49
C SER A 267 -8.97 7.01 1.05
N LEU A 268 -9.60 7.78 0.14
CA LEU A 268 -9.79 7.36 -1.25
C LEU A 268 -8.54 7.67 -2.07
N VAL A 269 -7.50 6.85 -1.88
CA VAL A 269 -6.23 6.97 -2.59
C VAL A 269 -6.24 6.20 -3.91
N SER A 270 -5.38 6.62 -4.82
CA SER A 270 -5.12 6.01 -6.13
C SER A 270 -4.48 4.65 -5.93
N GLN A 271 -4.92 3.68 -6.74
CA GLN A 271 -4.45 2.30 -6.70
C GLN A 271 -4.81 1.60 -8.01
N ASP A 272 -4.15 0.47 -8.27
CA ASP A 272 -4.62 -0.47 -9.30
C ASP A 272 -5.85 -1.21 -8.76
N LEU A 273 -7.04 -0.80 -9.22
CA LEU A 273 -8.32 -1.27 -8.71
C LEU A 273 -8.64 -2.69 -9.18
N ASP A 274 -8.30 -3.03 -10.42
CA ASP A 274 -8.70 -4.29 -11.06
C ASP A 274 -7.54 -5.28 -11.31
N GLY A 275 -6.32 -4.90 -10.96
CA GLY A 275 -5.12 -5.73 -11.04
C GLY A 275 -4.53 -5.81 -12.44
N ASP A 276 -4.77 -4.83 -13.31
CA ASP A 276 -4.23 -4.77 -14.67
C ASP A 276 -2.85 -4.09 -14.77
N GLY A 277 -2.34 -3.56 -13.66
CA GLY A 277 -1.05 -2.88 -13.54
C GLY A 277 -1.10 -1.39 -13.82
N ILE A 278 -2.26 -0.83 -14.20
CA ILE A 278 -2.48 0.62 -14.32
C ILE A 278 -2.93 1.14 -12.96
N VAL A 279 -2.46 2.34 -12.58
CA VAL A 279 -2.93 3.00 -11.36
C VAL A 279 -4.09 3.92 -11.70
N GLU A 280 -5.26 3.65 -11.14
CA GLU A 280 -6.43 4.50 -11.30
C GLU A 280 -6.46 5.63 -10.29
N ILE A 281 -6.87 6.80 -10.77
CA ILE A 281 -7.08 8.00 -9.97
C ILE A 281 -8.58 8.18 -9.73
N PRO A 282 -9.06 8.10 -8.48
CA PRO A 282 -10.47 8.29 -8.19
C PRO A 282 -10.86 9.77 -8.30
N THR A 283 -12.04 10.02 -8.86
CA THR A 283 -12.67 11.34 -8.96
C THR A 283 -14.08 11.29 -8.38
N GLN A 284 -14.57 12.45 -7.97
CA GLN A 284 -15.97 12.63 -7.58
C GLN A 284 -16.68 13.37 -8.73
N PRO A 285 -17.80 12.82 -9.25
CA PRO A 285 -18.65 13.57 -10.16
C PRO A 285 -19.05 14.93 -9.55
N ASP A 286 -19.13 15.97 -10.37
CA ASP A 286 -19.46 17.34 -9.91
C ASP A 286 -20.78 17.41 -9.11
N GLU A 287 -21.72 16.50 -9.38
CA GLU A 287 -23.02 16.42 -8.73
C GLU A 287 -23.07 15.43 -7.56
N ALA A 288 -21.98 14.71 -7.23
CA ALA A 288 -21.98 13.58 -6.29
C ALA A 288 -22.64 13.92 -4.93
N GLY A 289 -22.32 15.09 -4.36
CA GLY A 289 -22.89 15.55 -3.09
C GLY A 289 -24.37 15.94 -3.12
N LEU A 290 -24.95 16.15 -4.31
CA LEU A 290 -26.39 16.41 -4.52
C LEU A 290 -27.18 15.12 -4.78
N LEU A 291 -26.49 14.09 -5.26
CA LEU A 291 -27.08 12.80 -5.62
C LEU A 291 -27.21 11.87 -4.40
N ASN A 292 -26.54 12.17 -3.29
CA ASN A 292 -26.72 11.46 -2.03
C ASN A 292 -27.81 12.09 -1.16
N MET A 293 -29.01 11.50 -1.17
CA MET A 293 -30.13 11.88 -0.31
C MET A 293 -30.29 10.94 0.90
N SER A 294 -29.44 9.91 1.02
CA SER A 294 -29.44 8.95 2.14
C SER A 294 -28.91 9.62 3.41
N GLN A 295 -29.64 9.45 4.52
CA GLN A 295 -29.21 9.91 5.84
C GLN A 295 -28.69 8.76 6.71
N SER A 296 -28.95 7.51 6.31
CA SER A 296 -28.60 6.34 7.12
C SER A 296 -27.15 5.90 6.94
N ARG A 297 -26.54 6.20 5.78
CA ARG A 297 -25.21 5.73 5.40
C ARG A 297 -24.51 6.73 4.51
N ARG A 298 -23.23 7.00 4.80
CA ARG A 298 -22.40 7.89 3.99
C ARG A 298 -21.81 7.13 2.80
N MET A 299 -22.41 7.35 1.63
CA MET A 299 -21.98 6.76 0.37
C MET A 299 -21.83 7.82 -0.71
N ASP A 300 -20.80 7.74 -1.53
CA ASP A 300 -20.54 8.68 -2.61
C ASP A 300 -20.35 7.95 -3.95
N PHE A 301 -20.78 8.58 -5.03
CA PHE A 301 -20.46 8.10 -6.37
C PHE A 301 -19.01 8.43 -6.71
N ILE A 302 -18.26 7.43 -7.18
CA ILE A 302 -16.85 7.56 -7.56
C ILE A 302 -16.67 7.05 -8.99
N VAL A 303 -15.85 7.77 -9.76
CA VAL A 303 -15.33 7.31 -11.04
C VAL A 303 -13.82 7.10 -10.90
N TRP A 304 -13.35 5.91 -11.25
CA TRP A 304 -11.92 5.60 -11.30
C TRP A 304 -11.41 5.86 -12.71
N MET A 305 -10.33 6.63 -12.81
CA MET A 305 -9.82 7.16 -14.06
C MET A 305 -8.40 6.69 -14.35
N ASP A 306 -8.16 6.18 -15.56
CA ASP A 306 -6.83 6.02 -16.16
C ASP A 306 -6.48 7.26 -17.00
N TYR A 307 -5.74 8.20 -16.42
CA TYR A 307 -5.31 9.41 -17.12
C TYR A 307 -4.15 9.20 -18.10
N THR A 308 -3.68 7.96 -18.28
CA THR A 308 -2.70 7.60 -19.33
C THR A 308 -3.40 7.24 -20.65
N SER A 309 -4.71 6.97 -20.62
CA SER A 309 -5.55 6.65 -21.77
C SER A 309 -6.25 7.89 -22.38
N PRO A 310 -6.53 7.89 -23.70
CA PRO A 310 -7.43 8.88 -24.32
C PRO A 310 -8.90 8.71 -23.91
N HIS A 311 -9.26 7.54 -23.38
CA HIS A 311 -10.58 7.23 -22.81
C HIS A 311 -10.37 6.86 -21.34
N PRO A 312 -10.36 7.86 -20.44
CA PRO A 312 -9.84 7.67 -19.10
C PRO A 312 -10.80 6.95 -18.14
N GLU A 313 -12.10 6.92 -18.40
CA GLU A 313 -13.08 6.32 -17.49
C GLU A 313 -12.90 4.79 -17.46
N LYS A 314 -12.49 4.23 -16.31
CA LYS A 314 -12.28 2.78 -16.12
C LYS A 314 -13.44 2.12 -15.40
N SER A 315 -13.88 2.70 -14.27
CA SER A 315 -14.93 2.12 -13.45
C SER A 315 -15.78 3.20 -12.79
N PHE A 316 -17.09 2.97 -12.68
CA PHE A 316 -18.05 3.84 -12.01
C PHE A 316 -18.78 3.06 -10.93
N GLY A 317 -18.99 3.67 -9.76
CA GLY A 317 -19.62 2.94 -8.66
C GLY A 317 -19.85 3.76 -7.40
N LEU A 318 -20.10 3.05 -6.31
CA LEU A 318 -20.37 3.62 -5.00
C LEU A 318 -19.26 3.31 -4.01
N LEU A 319 -18.70 4.34 -3.40
CA LEU A 319 -17.89 4.21 -2.21
C LEU A 319 -18.77 4.23 -0.97
N ASP A 320 -18.59 3.26 -0.10
CA ASP A 320 -19.15 3.23 1.26
C ASP A 320 -18.07 3.70 2.24
N GLU A 321 -18.10 4.97 2.61
CA GLU A 321 -17.07 5.61 3.45
C GLU A 321 -16.98 5.00 4.86
N GLU A 322 -18.06 4.40 5.37
CA GLU A 322 -18.05 3.77 6.70
C GLU A 322 -17.26 2.46 6.73
N THR A 323 -17.13 1.80 5.59
CA THR A 323 -16.50 0.49 5.47
C THR A 323 -15.32 0.44 4.52
N ASN A 324 -15.00 1.57 3.87
CA ASN A 324 -13.96 1.71 2.86
C ASN A 324 -14.08 0.65 1.75
N CYS A 325 -15.31 0.34 1.32
CA CYS A 325 -15.53 -0.57 0.20
C CYS A 325 -16.14 0.15 -0.99
N TYR A 326 -15.69 -0.24 -2.17
CA TYR A 326 -16.19 0.25 -3.45
C TYR A 326 -17.05 -0.82 -4.10
N ILE A 327 -18.25 -0.42 -4.53
CA ILE A 327 -19.20 -1.27 -5.23
C ILE A 327 -19.31 -0.74 -6.66
N GLU A 328 -18.66 -1.43 -7.57
CA GLU A 328 -18.72 -1.15 -8.99
C GLU A 328 -20.14 -1.30 -9.51
N LEU A 329 -20.55 -0.36 -10.35
CA LEU A 329 -21.83 -0.33 -11.02
C LEU A 329 -21.60 -0.41 -12.54
N PRO A 330 -22.61 -0.80 -13.32
CA PRO A 330 -22.55 -0.67 -14.77
C PRO A 330 -22.23 0.77 -15.17
N MET A 331 -21.19 0.95 -15.98
CA MET A 331 -20.76 2.26 -16.47
C MET A 331 -21.90 3.04 -17.16
N GLU A 332 -22.83 2.33 -17.83
CA GLU A 332 -24.00 2.93 -18.47
C GLU A 332 -25.01 3.59 -17.52
N TRP A 333 -24.81 3.47 -16.20
CA TRP A 333 -25.63 4.13 -15.19
C TRP A 333 -25.01 5.44 -14.66
N GLU A 334 -23.77 5.74 -15.03
CA GLU A 334 -23.09 6.97 -14.63
C GLU A 334 -23.94 8.20 -15.00
N GLY A 335 -24.03 9.16 -14.07
CA GLY A 335 -24.76 10.42 -14.27
C GLY A 335 -26.30 10.32 -14.23
N ASN A 336 -26.89 9.14 -14.04
CA ASN A 336 -28.35 8.96 -14.00
C ASN A 336 -28.86 8.39 -12.67
N LEU A 337 -28.02 8.28 -11.64
CA LEU A 337 -28.42 7.67 -10.36
C LEU A 337 -28.38 8.65 -9.19
N LYS A 338 -29.28 8.43 -8.24
CA LYS A 338 -29.28 9.03 -6.90
C LYS A 338 -29.45 7.96 -5.83
N LEU A 339 -29.01 8.27 -4.61
CA LEU A 339 -29.10 7.41 -3.44
C LEU A 339 -30.24 7.86 -2.53
N THR A 340 -31.07 6.91 -2.09
CA THR A 340 -32.13 7.13 -1.11
C THR A 340 -32.11 6.05 -0.03
N ASP A 341 -32.57 6.35 1.17
CA ASP A 341 -32.78 5.33 2.19
C ASP A 341 -33.90 4.36 1.76
N SER A 342 -33.74 3.06 2.00
CA SER A 342 -34.80 2.09 1.71
C SER A 342 -35.93 2.19 2.73
N GLU A 343 -37.16 2.32 2.24
CA GLU A 343 -38.36 2.24 3.09
C GLU A 343 -38.68 0.79 3.50
N GLN A 344 -38.20 -0.20 2.74
CA GLN A 344 -38.52 -1.61 2.92
C GLN A 344 -37.53 -2.34 3.84
N TYR A 345 -36.26 -1.97 3.79
CA TYR A 345 -35.19 -2.68 4.48
C TYR A 345 -34.38 -1.74 5.37
N ASP A 346 -34.42 -1.98 6.67
CA ASP A 346 -33.70 -1.18 7.66
C ASP A 346 -32.19 -1.12 7.37
N GLY A 347 -31.64 0.09 7.32
CA GLY A 347 -30.23 0.38 7.02
C GLY A 347 -29.78 -0.02 5.61
N ALA A 348 -30.71 -0.26 4.68
CA ALA A 348 -30.41 -0.50 3.27
C ALA A 348 -30.50 0.81 2.47
N VAL A 349 -29.73 0.89 1.39
CA VAL A 349 -29.69 2.03 0.48
C VAL A 349 -30.26 1.61 -0.87
N GLU A 350 -31.04 2.48 -1.49
CA GLU A 350 -31.62 2.29 -2.81
C GLU A 350 -30.95 3.23 -3.82
N LEU A 351 -30.55 2.68 -4.96
CA LEU A 351 -30.19 3.41 -6.15
C LEU A 351 -31.43 3.61 -7.01
N ARG A 352 -31.74 4.87 -7.30
CA ARG A 352 -32.88 5.28 -8.12
C ARG A 352 -32.44 6.14 -9.29
N THR A 353 -33.16 6.09 -10.39
CA THR A 353 -32.93 7.02 -11.52
C THR A 353 -33.21 8.46 -11.09
N VAL A 354 -32.41 9.41 -11.54
CA VAL A 354 -32.63 10.84 -11.21
C VAL A 354 -33.96 11.34 -11.75
N ASP A 355 -34.26 11.03 -13.01
CA ASP A 355 -35.42 11.59 -13.74
C ASP A 355 -36.77 11.02 -13.28
N GLU A 356 -36.88 9.69 -13.18
CA GLU A 356 -38.16 8.99 -12.97
C GLU A 356 -38.35 8.43 -11.56
N ASP A 357 -37.34 8.60 -10.68
CA ASP A 357 -37.31 8.01 -9.34
C ASP A 357 -37.53 6.48 -9.31
N GLN A 358 -37.18 5.80 -10.41
CA GLN A 358 -37.34 4.35 -10.52
C GLN A 358 -36.23 3.63 -9.76
N LEU A 359 -36.62 2.63 -8.96
CA LEU A 359 -35.68 1.75 -8.27
C LEU A 359 -34.88 0.92 -9.26
N VAL A 360 -33.56 1.00 -9.16
CA VAL A 360 -32.61 0.23 -9.97
C VAL A 360 -31.99 -0.89 -9.14
N MET A 361 -31.50 -0.57 -7.94
CA MET A 361 -30.84 -1.55 -7.07
C MET A 361 -31.03 -1.21 -5.60
N THR A 362 -31.13 -2.22 -4.75
CA THR A 362 -31.06 -2.09 -3.29
C THR A 362 -29.78 -2.74 -2.78
N LEU A 363 -29.05 -2.04 -1.92
CA LEU A 363 -27.82 -2.48 -1.25
C LEU A 363 -28.06 -2.60 0.25
N ARG A 364 -27.50 -3.64 0.86
CA ARG A 364 -27.54 -3.79 2.33
C ARG A 364 -26.31 -4.51 2.86
N LEU A 365 -25.89 -4.10 4.05
CA LEU A 365 -24.89 -4.79 4.84
C LEU A 365 -25.60 -5.58 5.95
N VAL A 366 -25.48 -6.91 5.97
CA VAL A 366 -26.24 -7.78 6.90
C VAL A 366 -25.34 -8.79 7.60
N ARG A 367 -25.84 -9.47 8.64
CA ARG A 367 -25.09 -10.59 9.27
C ARG A 367 -24.89 -11.71 8.24
N THR A 368 -23.77 -12.42 8.32
CA THR A 368 -23.44 -13.53 7.41
C THR A 368 -24.45 -14.69 7.42
N THR A 369 -25.23 -14.82 8.49
CA THR A 369 -26.33 -15.80 8.62
C THR A 369 -27.64 -15.35 7.97
N SER A 370 -27.70 -14.14 7.41
CA SER A 370 -28.93 -13.58 6.83
C SER A 370 -29.28 -14.24 5.51
N SER A 371 -30.58 -14.32 5.20
CA SER A 371 -31.09 -14.95 3.99
C SER A 371 -30.57 -14.30 2.71
N LEU A 372 -30.21 -15.14 1.74
CA LEU A 372 -29.83 -14.77 0.37
C LEU A 372 -31.01 -14.83 -0.61
N LYS A 373 -32.23 -15.15 -0.16
CA LYS A 373 -33.36 -15.35 -1.06
C LYS A 373 -33.69 -14.05 -1.82
N GLY A 374 -33.40 -14.02 -3.13
CA GLY A 374 -33.60 -12.86 -3.98
C GLY A 374 -32.53 -11.77 -3.84
N TRP A 375 -31.36 -12.11 -3.28
CA TRP A 375 -30.22 -11.22 -3.10
C TRP A 375 -28.96 -11.85 -3.69
N THR A 376 -28.13 -11.04 -4.32
CA THR A 376 -26.79 -11.40 -4.77
C THR A 376 -25.80 -11.07 -3.66
N ARG A 377 -24.94 -12.03 -3.30
CA ARG A 377 -23.80 -11.77 -2.41
C ARG A 377 -22.71 -11.05 -3.20
N LEU A 378 -22.24 -9.92 -2.69
CA LEU A 378 -21.09 -9.21 -3.24
C LEU A 378 -19.79 -9.66 -2.56
N GLY A 379 -19.80 -9.75 -1.23
CA GLY A 379 -18.63 -10.19 -0.47
C GLY A 379 -18.80 -10.03 1.05
N ILE A 380 -17.69 -10.12 1.78
CA ILE A 380 -17.63 -9.93 3.23
C ILE A 380 -16.91 -8.62 3.52
N VAL A 381 -17.52 -7.79 4.36
CA VAL A 381 -17.00 -6.48 4.78
C VAL A 381 -17.17 -6.38 6.29
N ALA A 382 -16.08 -6.15 7.04
CA ALA A 382 -16.12 -6.04 8.51
C ALA A 382 -16.93 -7.14 9.22
N SER A 383 -16.69 -8.41 8.87
CA SER A 383 -17.44 -9.59 9.38
C SER A 383 -18.95 -9.63 9.07
N ARG A 384 -19.44 -8.72 8.24
CA ARG A 384 -20.80 -8.68 7.70
C ARG A 384 -20.78 -9.02 6.22
N GLN A 385 -21.94 -9.29 5.65
CA GLN A 385 -22.08 -9.63 4.24
C GLN A 385 -22.73 -8.47 3.50
N MET A 386 -22.04 -7.97 2.47
CA MET A 386 -22.61 -7.01 1.54
C MET A 386 -23.46 -7.76 0.50
N GLN A 387 -24.69 -7.29 0.31
CA GLN A 387 -25.67 -7.89 -0.59
C GLN A 387 -26.33 -6.82 -1.45
N ALA A 388 -26.64 -7.19 -2.69
CA ALA A 388 -27.35 -6.36 -3.64
C ALA A 388 -28.59 -7.08 -4.19
N LYS A 389 -29.59 -6.30 -4.59
CA LYS A 389 -30.76 -6.81 -5.29
C LYS A 389 -31.15 -5.82 -6.40
N LEU A 390 -31.10 -6.29 -7.64
CA LEU A 390 -31.59 -5.54 -8.79
C LEU A 390 -33.12 -5.50 -8.78
N ALA A 391 -33.70 -4.39 -9.23
CA ALA A 391 -35.12 -4.33 -9.52
C ALA A 391 -35.47 -5.25 -10.72
N PRO A 392 -36.71 -5.77 -10.80
CA PRO A 392 -37.08 -6.80 -11.77
C PRO A 392 -36.88 -6.42 -13.24
N ASP A 393 -37.03 -5.13 -13.56
CA ASP A 393 -37.06 -4.62 -14.94
C ASP A 393 -35.72 -4.01 -15.37
N VAL A 394 -34.66 -4.19 -14.57
CA VAL A 394 -33.33 -3.65 -14.87
C VAL A 394 -32.58 -4.59 -15.79
N GLU A 395 -32.27 -4.10 -16.99
CA GLU A 395 -31.39 -4.75 -17.94
C GLU A 395 -30.01 -4.08 -17.92
N ILE A 396 -28.95 -4.88 -17.82
CA ILE A 396 -27.56 -4.42 -17.92
C ILE A 396 -27.07 -4.83 -19.31
N ARG A 397 -26.69 -3.85 -20.15
CA ARG A 397 -26.29 -4.12 -21.55
C ARG A 397 -24.88 -4.68 -21.63
N ASP A 398 -24.01 -4.28 -20.70
CA ASP A 398 -22.69 -4.88 -20.61
C ASP A 398 -22.78 -6.35 -20.20
N LYS A 399 -22.36 -7.23 -21.12
CA LYS A 399 -22.38 -8.68 -20.93
C LYS A 399 -21.24 -9.18 -20.06
N ASN A 400 -20.22 -8.36 -19.82
CA ASN A 400 -19.05 -8.69 -19.02
C ASN A 400 -19.27 -8.35 -17.54
N TYR A 401 -20.08 -7.34 -17.23
CA TYR A 401 -20.44 -6.99 -15.86
C TYR A 401 -21.00 -8.18 -15.07
N ARG A 402 -20.51 -8.33 -13.84
CA ARG A 402 -20.95 -9.37 -12.90
C ARG A 402 -21.14 -8.75 -11.52
N LEU A 403 -22.41 -8.55 -11.13
CA LEU A 403 -22.75 -8.03 -9.81
C LEU A 403 -22.10 -8.84 -8.66
N SER A 404 -21.94 -10.16 -8.79
CA SER A 404 -21.29 -10.99 -7.77
C SER A 404 -19.77 -10.75 -7.61
N LYS A 405 -19.16 -9.94 -8.48
CA LYS A 405 -17.74 -9.55 -8.46
C LYS A 405 -17.53 -8.05 -8.27
N ALA A 406 -18.60 -7.29 -8.06
CA ALA A 406 -18.56 -5.83 -8.06
C ALA A 406 -17.98 -5.20 -6.78
N LEU A 407 -17.56 -5.99 -5.79
CA LEU A 407 -17.07 -5.45 -4.51
C LEU A 407 -15.55 -5.45 -4.46
N TYR A 408 -15.01 -4.26 -4.23
CA TYR A 408 -13.60 -4.00 -3.99
C TYR A 408 -13.44 -3.51 -2.55
N LEU A 409 -12.47 -4.09 -1.82
CA LEU A 409 -12.08 -3.60 -0.51
C LEU A 409 -10.92 -2.64 -0.74
N LEU A 410 -11.08 -1.38 -0.34
CA LEU A 410 -10.02 -0.39 -0.46
C LEU A 410 -9.16 -0.44 0.80
N ASN A 411 -7.85 -0.27 0.62
CA ASN A 411 -6.87 -0.26 1.71
C ASN A 411 -7.02 0.96 2.63
#